data_AF-A0A962JZ51-F1
#
_entry.id   AF-A0A962JZ51-F1
#
_cell.length_a   1.000
_cell.length_b   1.000
_cell.length_c   1.000
_cell.angle_alpha   90.00
_cell.angle_beta   90.00
_cell.angle_gamma   90.00
#
_symmetry.space_group_name_H-M   'P 1'
#
loop_
_entity.id
_entity.type
_entity.pdbx_description
1 polymer ?
#
loop_
_entity_poly.entity_id
_entity_poly.type
_entity_poly.pdbx_seq_one_letter_code
_entity_poly.pdbx_strand_id
1 'polypeptide(L)' 'MLEMLQQVALGKVEATPLQVRAAIAAVQYTHPKAGNSGKKAGRKKEADGASAGRFAPAPPPLRLVKK' A
#
# COMPACT_ATOMS: atom_id res chain seq x y z
N MET A 1 -6.45 7.25 -5.92
CA MET A 1 -7.44 8.23 -6.40
C MET A 1 -8.26 7.58 -7.52
N LEU A 2 -9.58 7.55 -7.42
CA LEU A 2 -10.44 6.95 -8.44
C LEU A 2 -10.45 7.80 -9.73
N GLU A 3 -10.09 7.19 -10.86
CA GLU A 3 -10.01 7.83 -12.18
C GLU A 3 -11.33 8.50 -12.57
N MET A 4 -12.46 7.85 -12.27
CA MET A 4 -13.80 8.41 -12.49
C MET A 4 -13.99 9.79 -11.84
N LEU A 5 -13.56 9.97 -10.59
CA LEU A 5 -13.71 11.25 -9.88
C LEU A 5 -12.84 12.35 -10.50
N GLN A 6 -11.67 11.99 -11.03
CA GLN A 6 -10.82 12.94 -11.77
C GLN A 6 -11.47 13.35 -13.10
N GLN A 7 -12.02 12.41 -13.84
CA GLN A 7 -12.68 12.70 -15.12
C GLN A 7 -13.93 13.57 -14.95
N VAL A 8 -14.69 13.36 -13.86
CA VAL A 8 -15.83 14.23 -13.50
C VAL A 8 -15.35 15.64 -13.14
N ALA A 9 -14.29 15.77 -12.33
CA ALA A 9 -13.74 17.08 -11.96
C ALA A 9 -13.17 17.87 -13.16
N LEU A 10 -12.63 17.17 -14.15
CA LEU A 10 -12.15 17.76 -15.41
C LEU A 10 -13.27 18.07 -16.41
N GLY A 11 -14.54 17.79 -16.07
CA GLY A 11 -15.69 17.99 -16.96
C GLY A 11 -15.71 17.07 -18.17
N LYS A 12 -14.92 15.98 -18.16
CA LYS A 12 -14.83 15.01 -19.26
C LYS A 12 -15.94 13.96 -19.21
N VAL A 13 -16.54 13.76 -18.04
CA VAL A 13 -17.61 12.79 -17.80
C VAL A 13 -18.72 13.49 -17.02
N GLU A 14 -19.93 13.51 -17.56
CA GLU A 14 -21.12 13.78 -16.77
C GLU A 14 -21.51 12.53 -15.99
N ALA A 15 -21.54 12.65 -14.67
CA ALA A 15 -21.96 11.59 -13.77
C ALA A 15 -23.18 12.04 -12.98
N THR A 16 -24.10 11.12 -12.72
CA THR A 16 -25.25 11.41 -11.87
C THR A 16 -24.82 11.57 -10.41
N PRO A 17 -25.59 12.27 -9.57
CA PRO A 17 -25.28 12.40 -8.14
C PRO A 17 -25.12 11.04 -7.43
N LEU A 18 -25.86 10.01 -7.85
CA LEU A 18 -25.76 8.66 -7.30
C LEU A 18 -24.40 8.02 -7.63
N GLN A 19 -23.94 8.16 -8.88
CA GLN A 19 -22.65 7.64 -9.33
C GLN A 19 -21.47 8.30 -8.61
N VAL A 20 -21.54 9.62 -8.40
CA VAL A 20 -20.52 10.35 -7.64
C VAL A 20 -20.45 9.84 -6.19
N ARG A 21 -21.60 9.64 -5.54
CA ARG A 21 -21.66 9.09 -4.17
C ARG A 21 -21.09 7.67 -4.08
N ALA A 22 -21.42 6.81 -5.05
CA ALA A 22 -20.88 5.45 -5.12
C ALA A 22 -19.35 5.46 -5.30
N ALA A 23 -18.84 6.32 -6.19
CA ALA A 23 -17.41 6.47 -6.41
C ALA A 23 -16.69 6.95 -5.14
N ILE A 24 -17.24 7.94 -4.42
CA ILE A 24 -16.68 8.41 -3.14
C ILE A 24 -16.58 7.28 -2.11
N ALA A 25 -17.61 6.43 -2.01
CA ALA A 25 -17.59 5.28 -1.11
C ALA A 25 -16.50 4.26 -1.51
N ALA A 26 -16.34 4.01 -2.82
CA ALA A 26 -15.32 3.12 -3.35
C ALA A 26 -13.88 3.62 -3.13
N VAL A 27 -13.65 4.94 -3.01
CA VAL A 27 -12.30 5.51 -2.74
C VAL A 27 -11.67 4.86 -1.51
N GLN A 28 -12.47 4.56 -0.47
CA GLN A 28 -11.99 3.99 0.79
C GLN A 28 -11.32 2.62 0.64
N TYR A 29 -11.58 1.90 -0.45
CA TYR A 29 -11.00 0.59 -0.73
C TYR A 29 -9.81 0.65 -1.68
N THR A 30 -9.58 1.79 -2.35
CA THR A 30 -8.43 1.98 -3.25
C THR A 30 -7.10 2.11 -2.53
N HIS A 31 -7.15 2.48 -1.24
CA HIS A 31 -5.97 2.55 -0.39
C HIS A 31 -6.09 1.47 0.70
N PRO A 32 -5.06 0.63 0.91
CA PRO A 32 -5.06 -0.30 2.03
C PRO A 32 -5.10 0.53 3.32
N LYS A 33 -6.27 0.54 3.98
CA LYS A 33 -6.45 1.26 5.25
C LYS A 33 -5.46 0.68 6.27
N ALA A 34 -4.73 1.56 6.95
CA ALA A 34 -3.84 1.16 8.04
C ALA A 34 -4.64 0.35 9.08
N GLY A 35 -4.20 -0.88 9.35
CA GLY A 35 -4.89 -1.84 10.23
C GLY A 35 -5.77 -2.89 9.54
N ASN A 36 -6.08 -2.74 8.24
CA ASN A 36 -6.88 -3.73 7.50
C ASN A 36 -6.02 -4.90 6.96
N SER A 37 -4.72 -4.68 6.79
CA SER A 37 -3.75 -5.77 6.69
C SER A 37 -3.63 -6.37 8.09
N GLY A 38 -4.33 -7.47 8.35
CA GLY A 38 -4.44 -8.07 9.69
C GLY A 38 -3.10 -8.14 10.44
N LYS A 39 -3.16 -8.16 11.78
CA LYS A 39 -2.01 -8.00 12.71
C LYS A 39 -0.72 -8.75 12.29
N LYS A 40 -0.84 -9.92 11.66
CA LYS A 40 0.28 -10.71 11.12
C LYS A 40 1.04 -10.01 9.98
N ALA A 41 0.34 -9.38 9.04
CA ALA A 41 0.96 -8.66 7.92
C ALA A 41 1.63 -7.36 8.38
N GLY A 42 1.07 -6.67 9.38
CA GLY A 42 1.68 -5.50 10.01
C GLY A 42 3.01 -5.85 10.69
N ARG A 43 3.02 -6.88 11.53
CA ARG A 43 4.24 -7.37 12.20
C ARG A 43 5.32 -7.80 11.21
N LYS A 44 4.93 -8.44 10.10
CA LYS A 44 5.90 -8.82 9.05
C LYS A 44 6.55 -7.58 8.42
N LYS A 45 5.77 -6.57 8.04
CA LYS A 45 6.32 -5.32 7.48
C LYS A 45 7.23 -4.58 8.45
N GLU A 46 6.87 -4.55 9.74
CA GLU A 46 7.71 -3.96 10.79
C GLU A 46 9.03 -4.73 10.96
N ALA A 47 8.98 -6.06 10.99
CA ALA A 47 10.17 -6.91 11.08
C ALA A 47 11.07 -6.76 9.84
N ASP A 48 10.47 -6.77 8.64
CA ASP A 48 11.19 -6.59 7.38
C ASP A 48 11.87 -5.20 7.35
N GLY A 49 11.17 -4.14 7.77
CA GLY A 49 11.74 -2.78 7.88
C GLY A 49 12.84 -2.65 8.92
N ALA A 50 12.70 -3.29 10.09
CA ALA A 50 13.73 -3.31 11.13
C ALA A 50 15.00 -4.05 10.66
N SER A 51 14.84 -5.09 9.85
CA SER A 51 15.94 -5.88 9.30
C SER A 51 16.69 -5.20 8.14
N ALA A 52 16.13 -4.13 7.55
CA ALA A 52 16.64 -3.51 6.32
C ALA A 52 17.24 -2.09 6.53
N GLY A 53 17.70 -1.76 7.75
CA GLY A 53 18.23 -0.43 8.07
C GLY A 53 19.70 -0.41 8.51
N ARG A 54 20.13 0.69 9.11
CA ARG A 54 21.47 0.87 9.72
C ARG A 54 21.84 -0.18 10.80
N PHE A 55 20.85 -0.94 11.28
CA PHE A 55 21.02 -2.01 12.26
C PHE A 55 20.84 -3.41 11.64
N ALA A 56 20.84 -3.52 10.30
CA ALA A 56 20.76 -4.79 9.61
C ALA A 56 21.97 -5.68 9.97
N PRO A 57 21.78 -7.01 10.09
CA PRO A 57 22.89 -7.93 10.34
C PRO A 57 23.91 -7.86 9.20
N ALA A 58 25.19 -7.85 9.55
CA ALA A 58 26.27 -7.85 8.58
C ALA A 58 26.21 -9.11 7.70
N PRO A 59 26.50 -9.01 6.38
CA PRO A 59 26.50 -10.15 5.50
C PRO A 59 27.48 -11.23 6.00
N PRO A 60 27.15 -12.52 5.84
CA PRO A 60 28.00 -13.59 6.35
C PRO A 60 29.39 -13.53 5.71
N PRO A 61 30.46 -13.83 6.48
CA PRO A 61 31.82 -13.77 5.97
C PRO A 61 32.01 -14.77 4.82
N LEU A 62 32.54 -14.30 3.69
CA LEU A 62 32.74 -15.03 2.43
C LEU A 62 33.79 -16.17 2.50
N ARG A 63 34.12 -16.67 3.69
CA ARG A 63 35.20 -17.65 3.91
C ARG A 63 34.81 -18.87 4.76
N LEU A 64 33.52 -19.17 4.84
CA LEU A 64 33.03 -20.45 5.40
C LEU A 64 32.30 -21.31 4.36
N VAL A 65 32.79 -21.29 3.11
CA VAL A 65 32.51 -22.35 2.13
C VAL A 65 33.85 -22.73 1.49
N LYS A 66 34.69 -23.42 2.26
CA LYS A 66 35.81 -24.18 1.70
C LYS A 66 35.30 -25.61 1.54
N LYS A 67 35.50 -26.16 0.33
CA LYS A 67 35.12 -27.49 -0.16
C LYS A 67 35.10 -28.59 0.91
#